data_AF-A0A6B3C7T7-F1
#
_entry.id   AF-A0A6B3C7T7-F1
#
_cell.length_a   1.000
_cell.length_b   1.000
_cell.length_c   1.000
_cell.angle_alpha   90.00
_cell.angle_beta   90.00
_cell.angle_gamma   90.00
#
_symmetry.space_group_name_H-M   'P 1'
#
loop_
_entity.id
_entity.type
_entity.pdbx_description
1 polymer ?
#
loop_
_entity_poly.entity_id
_entity_poly.type
_entity_poly.pdbx_seq_one_letter_code
_entity_poly.pdbx_strand_id
1 'polypeptide(L)'
;GDAVPNPLTPADRPQVVRTGLLVLLAVVAAGVVAWLVGAGGGGPLDVVIDALSYLALAAPVVMFLVMFRSPKVTAPERSRLTAYVPLFVAAALFWMIFEQASSTLSQYARDHTDLDVLGVTISPVLYQSVNPAAIILLAPVFAWLWVRLGDRPSTAVKFALGLALAASSFLFLAGASAVAGEGRSPWWVLVVVYVVQTLGELCLSPVGLAATTLLAPRAFRGQAMALWFLGRAAPAQT
;
A
#
# COMPACT_ATOMS: atom_id res chain seq x y z
N GLY A 1 -21.64 43.19 32.06
CA GLY A 1 -21.88 41.88 32.70
C GLY A 1 -22.01 40.90 31.57
N ASP A 2 -20.87 40.50 31.04
CA ASP A 2 -20.76 40.12 29.64
C ASP A 2 -20.82 38.61 29.54
N ALA A 3 -22.02 38.11 29.30
CA ALA A 3 -22.22 36.69 29.00
C ALA A 3 -21.54 36.38 27.66
N VAL A 4 -20.40 35.70 27.74
CA VAL A 4 -19.65 35.18 26.60
C VAL A 4 -20.61 34.38 25.70
N PRO A 5 -20.78 34.73 24.42
CA PRO A 5 -21.63 33.98 23.52
C PRO A 5 -21.13 32.55 23.40
N ASN A 6 -21.88 31.59 23.93
CA ASN A 6 -21.58 30.17 23.78
C ASN A 6 -21.71 29.79 22.29
N PRO A 7 -20.62 29.40 21.61
CA PRO A 7 -20.62 29.19 20.16
C PRO A 7 -21.36 27.92 19.72
N LEU A 8 -21.89 27.14 20.65
CA LEU A 8 -22.62 25.91 20.37
C LEU A 8 -24.13 26.17 20.41
N THR A 9 -24.77 26.17 19.23
CA THR A 9 -26.23 26.19 19.17
C THR A 9 -26.79 24.82 19.62
N PRO A 10 -28.01 24.74 20.20
CA PRO A 10 -28.62 23.46 20.58
C PRO A 10 -28.74 22.44 19.43
N ALA A 11 -28.75 22.93 18.18
CA ALA A 11 -28.77 22.11 16.97
C ALA A 11 -27.44 21.39 16.69
N ASP A 12 -26.31 21.89 17.18
CA ASP A 12 -24.97 21.32 16.95
C ASP A 12 -24.60 20.24 17.98
N ARG A 13 -25.31 20.19 19.11
CA ARG A 13 -25.08 19.23 20.22
C ARG A 13 -25.04 17.76 19.77
N PRO A 14 -25.99 17.22 18.98
CA PRO A 14 -25.93 15.82 18.55
C PRO A 14 -24.72 15.54 17.65
N GLN A 15 -24.27 16.51 16.85
CA GLN A 15 -23.11 16.37 15.99
C GLN A 15 -21.79 16.43 16.78
N VAL A 16 -21.71 17.31 17.78
CA VAL A 16 -20.56 17.40 18.70
C VAL A 16 -20.47 16.17 19.58
N VAL A 17 -21.59 15.67 20.11
CA VAL A 17 -21.63 14.43 20.90
C VAL A 17 -21.25 13.23 20.05
N ARG A 18 -21.74 13.12 18.81
CA ARG A 18 -21.33 12.03 17.89
C ARG A 18 -19.84 12.10 17.55
N THR A 19 -19.31 13.29 17.32
CA THR A 19 -17.88 13.49 17.02
C THR A 19 -17.02 13.20 18.26
N GLY A 20 -17.46 13.65 19.44
CA GLY A 20 -16.82 13.34 20.72
C GLY A 20 -16.84 11.85 21.04
N LEU A 21 -17.95 11.15 20.79
CA LEU A 21 -18.05 9.70 20.92
C LEU A 21 -17.13 8.97 19.94
N LEU A 22 -17.02 9.42 18.69
CA LEU A 22 -16.10 8.84 17.71
C LEU A 22 -14.64 9.05 18.11
N VAL A 23 -14.29 10.24 18.62
CA VAL A 23 -12.94 10.54 19.14
C VAL A 23 -12.66 9.70 20.37
N LEU A 24 -13.61 9.60 21.30
CA LEU A 24 -13.49 8.77 22.49
C LEU A 24 -13.30 7.28 22.13
N LEU A 25 -14.07 6.79 21.15
CA LEU A 25 -13.99 5.40 20.69
C LEU A 25 -12.67 5.13 19.97
N ALA A 26 -12.14 6.10 19.23
CA ALA A 26 -10.79 6.02 18.64
C ALA A 26 -9.68 6.02 19.72
N VAL A 27 -9.82 6.84 20.77
CA VAL A 27 -8.89 6.87 21.92
C VAL A 27 -8.94 5.56 22.71
N VAL A 28 -10.14 5.03 22.96
CA VAL A 28 -10.33 3.74 23.64
C VAL A 28 -9.77 2.61 22.78
N ALA A 29 -10.01 2.60 21.46
CA ALA A 29 -9.44 1.61 20.56
C ALA A 29 -7.90 1.68 20.57
N ALA A 30 -7.31 2.87 20.52
CA ALA A 30 -5.87 3.06 20.64
C ALA A 30 -5.33 2.59 22.00
N GLY A 31 -6.06 2.85 23.09
CA GLY A 31 -5.71 2.38 24.44
C GLY A 31 -5.81 0.87 24.61
N VAL A 32 -6.82 0.23 24.00
CA VAL A 32 -6.96 -1.23 23.97
C VAL A 32 -5.85 -1.86 23.15
N VAL A 33 -5.49 -1.28 21.99
CA VAL A 33 -4.33 -1.71 21.21
C VAL A 33 -3.04 -1.59 22.03
N ALA A 34 -2.80 -0.44 22.66
CA ALA A 34 -1.62 -0.24 23.51
C ALA A 34 -1.58 -1.22 24.71
N TRP A 35 -2.73 -1.55 25.29
CA TRP A 35 -2.82 -2.51 26.39
C TRP A 35 -2.60 -3.96 25.95
N LEU A 36 -3.20 -4.38 24.82
CA LEU A 36 -2.99 -5.69 24.22
C LEU A 36 -1.52 -5.91 23.82
N VAL A 37 -0.88 -4.85 23.35
CA VAL A 37 0.54 -4.84 22.96
C VAL A 37 1.46 -4.83 24.18
N GLY A 38 1.14 -4.07 25.24
CA GLY A 38 1.88 -4.08 26.51
C GLY A 38 1.75 -5.39 27.29
N ALA A 39 0.69 -6.17 27.07
CA ALA A 39 0.51 -7.49 27.65
C ALA A 39 1.38 -8.59 27.00
N GLY A 40 1.99 -8.31 25.83
CA GLY A 40 2.79 -9.26 25.06
C GLY A 40 4.26 -9.41 25.51
N GLY A 41 4.73 -8.61 26.47
CA GLY A 41 6.10 -8.72 27.00
C GLY A 41 7.21 -8.14 26.11
N GLY A 42 6.86 -7.45 25.01
CA GLY A 42 7.81 -6.76 24.13
C GLY A 42 8.38 -5.48 24.74
N GLY A 43 9.56 -5.06 24.27
CA GLY A 43 10.19 -3.81 24.68
C GLY A 43 9.45 -2.58 24.11
N PRO A 44 9.82 -1.35 24.53
CA PRO A 44 9.16 -0.13 24.05
C PRO A 44 9.15 0.04 22.52
N LEU A 45 10.15 -0.50 21.82
CA LEU A 45 10.22 -0.46 20.35
C LEU A 45 9.18 -1.38 19.69
N ASP A 46 9.01 -2.59 20.21
CA ASP A 46 8.00 -3.55 19.71
C ASP A 46 6.60 -2.94 19.87
N VAL A 47 6.36 -2.26 20.99
CA VAL A 47 5.09 -1.56 21.24
C VAL A 47 4.80 -0.51 20.18
N VAL A 48 5.82 0.27 19.76
CA VAL A 48 5.66 1.29 18.72
C VAL A 48 5.43 0.65 17.36
N ILE A 49 6.19 -0.38 16.99
CA ILE A 49 6.07 -1.08 15.69
C ILE A 49 4.66 -1.69 15.55
N ASP A 50 4.19 -2.38 16.59
CA ASP A 50 2.86 -2.98 16.62
C ASP A 50 1.76 -1.91 16.51
N ALA A 51 1.86 -0.84 17.30
CA ALA A 51 0.88 0.25 17.27
C ALA A 51 0.80 0.92 15.89
N LEU A 52 1.93 1.15 15.23
CA LEU A 52 1.98 1.71 13.87
C LEU A 52 1.37 0.75 12.85
N SER A 53 1.65 -0.55 12.97
CA SER A 53 1.11 -1.59 12.10
C SER A 53 -0.42 -1.68 12.21
N TYR A 54 -0.96 -1.72 13.43
CA TYR A 54 -2.40 -1.72 13.66
C TYR A 54 -3.07 -0.42 13.18
N LEU A 55 -2.43 0.73 13.40
CA LEU A 55 -2.94 2.02 12.91
C LEU A 55 -3.01 2.04 11.38
N ALA A 56 -1.98 1.56 10.71
CA ALA A 56 -1.92 1.54 9.26
C ALA A 56 -2.95 0.59 8.63
N LEU A 57 -3.30 -0.50 9.32
CA LEU A 57 -4.39 -1.40 8.93
C LEU A 57 -5.78 -0.81 9.23
N ALA A 58 -5.96 -0.17 10.39
CA ALA A 58 -7.26 0.36 10.82
C ALA A 58 -7.65 1.65 10.09
N ALA A 59 -6.70 2.53 9.78
CA ALA A 59 -6.96 3.83 9.18
C ALA A 59 -7.73 3.76 7.86
N PRO A 60 -7.38 2.88 6.89
CA PRO A 60 -8.17 2.68 5.69
C PRO A 60 -9.62 2.29 5.95
N VAL A 61 -9.84 1.33 6.86
CA VAL A 61 -11.17 0.82 7.20
C VAL A 61 -12.03 1.95 7.79
N VAL A 62 -11.49 2.66 8.77
CA VAL A 62 -12.18 3.81 9.41
C VAL A 62 -12.48 4.89 8.37
N MET A 63 -11.53 5.21 7.50
CA MET A 63 -11.70 6.24 6.47
C MET A 63 -12.82 5.86 5.48
N PHE A 64 -12.85 4.62 4.99
CA PHE A 64 -13.94 4.15 4.15
C PHE A 64 -15.29 4.21 4.87
N LEU A 65 -15.36 3.76 6.13
CA LEU A 65 -16.59 3.83 6.94
C LEU A 65 -17.08 5.26 7.13
N VAL A 66 -16.17 6.22 7.37
CA VAL A 66 -16.48 7.65 7.47
C VAL A 66 -16.99 8.18 6.15
N MET A 67 -16.34 7.87 5.02
CA MET A 67 -16.78 8.30 3.70
C MET A 67 -18.17 7.74 3.36
N PHE A 68 -18.43 6.46 3.62
CA PHE A 68 -19.76 5.87 3.43
C PHE A 68 -20.79 6.46 4.40
N ARG A 69 -20.48 6.75 5.66
CA ARG A 69 -21.48 7.30 6.59
C ARG A 69 -21.68 8.82 6.49
N SER A 70 -20.85 9.50 5.71
CA SER A 70 -20.90 10.95 5.62
C SER A 70 -22.10 11.45 4.81
N PRO A 71 -22.89 12.41 5.33
CA PRO A 71 -23.96 13.06 4.57
C PRO A 71 -23.41 13.96 3.44
N LYS A 72 -22.10 14.26 3.45
CA LYS A 72 -21.42 15.05 2.41
C LYS A 72 -21.15 14.24 1.13
N VAL A 73 -21.46 12.94 1.12
CA VAL A 73 -21.25 12.04 -0.03
C VAL A 73 -22.57 11.71 -0.68
N THR A 74 -22.74 12.21 -1.91
CA THR A 74 -23.94 12.02 -2.72
C THR A 74 -24.11 10.54 -3.15
N ALA A 75 -25.32 10.14 -3.53
CA ALA A 75 -25.56 8.76 -3.99
C ALA A 75 -24.69 8.35 -5.20
N PRO A 76 -24.46 9.21 -6.23
CA PRO A 76 -23.52 8.89 -7.31
C PRO A 76 -22.06 8.78 -6.85
N GLU A 77 -21.61 9.62 -5.91
CA GLU A 77 -20.26 9.53 -5.35
C GLU A 77 -20.07 8.23 -4.55
N ARG A 78 -21.10 7.79 -3.83
CA ARG A 78 -21.08 6.55 -3.06
C ARG A 78 -20.95 5.31 -3.96
N SER A 79 -21.60 5.34 -5.14
CA SER A 79 -21.42 4.29 -6.14
C SER A 79 -19.98 4.23 -6.66
N ARG A 80 -19.38 5.39 -7.00
CA ARG A 80 -17.96 5.48 -7.39
C ARG A 80 -17.02 5.02 -6.27
N LEU A 81 -17.31 5.40 -5.03
CA LEU A 81 -16.55 4.98 -3.86
C LEU A 81 -16.60 3.46 -3.67
N THR A 82 -17.76 2.84 -3.94
CA THR A 82 -17.90 1.37 -3.91
C THR A 82 -17.01 0.70 -4.96
N ALA A 83 -16.91 1.28 -6.16
CA ALA A 83 -15.99 0.80 -7.20
C ALA A 83 -14.51 1.04 -6.85
N TYR A 84 -14.20 2.02 -5.98
CA TYR A 84 -12.84 2.30 -5.54
C TYR A 84 -12.32 1.30 -4.49
N VAL A 85 -13.19 0.74 -3.63
CA VAL A 85 -12.80 -0.24 -2.59
C VAL A 85 -11.97 -1.42 -3.16
N PRO A 86 -12.41 -2.17 -4.19
CA PRO A 86 -11.62 -3.28 -4.71
C PRO A 86 -10.31 -2.82 -5.37
N LEU A 87 -10.28 -1.63 -5.97
CA LEU A 87 -9.04 -1.05 -6.51
C LEU A 87 -8.04 -0.73 -5.39
N PHE A 88 -8.52 -0.15 -4.29
CA PHE A 88 -7.69 0.12 -3.12
C PHE A 88 -7.11 -1.16 -2.52
N VAL A 89 -7.93 -2.22 -2.37
CA VAL A 89 -7.46 -3.52 -1.87
C VAL A 89 -6.42 -4.12 -2.81
N ALA A 90 -6.65 -4.09 -4.12
CA ALA A 90 -5.68 -4.59 -5.11
C ALA A 90 -4.35 -3.81 -5.06
N ALA A 91 -4.39 -2.48 -4.89
CA ALA A 91 -3.20 -1.68 -4.68
C ALA A 91 -2.48 -2.01 -3.37
N ALA A 92 -3.21 -2.18 -2.26
CA ALA A 92 -2.62 -2.54 -0.98
C ALA A 92 -1.90 -3.91 -1.05
N LEU A 93 -2.52 -4.90 -1.70
CA LEU A 93 -1.91 -6.21 -1.93
C LEU A 93 -0.68 -6.12 -2.86
N PHE A 94 -0.76 -5.31 -3.91
CA PHE A 94 0.38 -5.09 -4.80
C PHE A 94 1.57 -4.49 -4.03
N TRP A 95 1.34 -3.40 -3.29
CA TRP A 95 2.39 -2.74 -2.53
C TRP A 95 2.91 -3.64 -1.40
N MET A 96 2.07 -4.47 -0.80
CA MET A 96 2.51 -5.48 0.17
C MET A 96 3.56 -6.42 -0.41
N ILE A 97 3.34 -6.90 -1.64
CA ILE A 97 4.30 -7.78 -2.32
C ILE A 97 5.54 -6.99 -2.76
N PHE A 98 5.33 -5.78 -3.27
CA PHE A 98 6.40 -4.94 -3.81
C PHE A 98 7.39 -4.47 -2.72
N GLU A 99 6.90 -4.08 -1.54
CA GLU A 99 7.74 -3.58 -0.43
C GLU A 99 8.66 -4.66 0.16
N GLN A 100 8.37 -5.94 -0.09
CA GLN A 100 9.24 -7.07 0.28
C GLN A 100 10.61 -7.03 -0.41
N ALA A 101 10.79 -6.18 -1.43
CA ALA A 101 12.08 -5.86 -2.00
C ALA A 101 13.11 -5.38 -0.95
N SER A 102 12.67 -4.55 0.00
CA SER A 102 13.52 -3.95 1.02
C SER A 102 13.85 -4.90 2.19
N SER A 103 13.04 -5.93 2.40
CA SER A 103 13.18 -6.92 3.48
C SER A 103 13.52 -8.30 2.92
N THR A 104 12.50 -9.11 2.59
CA THR A 104 12.63 -10.52 2.21
C THR A 104 13.57 -10.73 1.02
N LEU A 105 13.44 -9.95 -0.06
CA LEU A 105 14.33 -10.11 -1.22
C LEU A 105 15.77 -9.69 -0.90
N SER A 106 15.96 -8.74 0.02
CA SER A 106 17.28 -8.32 0.47
C SER A 106 17.97 -9.39 1.34
N GLN A 107 17.21 -10.14 2.13
CA GLN A 107 17.71 -11.32 2.85
C GLN A 107 17.99 -12.48 1.88
N TYR A 108 17.09 -12.72 0.93
CA TYR A 108 17.29 -13.73 -0.11
C TYR A 108 18.56 -13.48 -0.95
N ALA A 109 18.83 -12.22 -1.29
CA ALA A 109 20.04 -11.82 -1.99
C ALA A 109 21.32 -12.18 -1.22
N ARG A 110 21.27 -12.05 0.12
CA ARG A 110 22.42 -12.34 0.99
C ARG A 110 22.63 -13.83 1.18
N ASP A 111 21.55 -14.55 1.45
CA ASP A 111 21.64 -15.90 2.02
C ASP A 111 21.47 -16.99 0.95
N HIS A 112 20.70 -16.72 -0.10
CA HIS A 112 20.24 -17.72 -1.08
C HIS A 112 20.58 -17.40 -2.53
N THR A 113 21.40 -16.37 -2.79
CA THR A 113 21.77 -15.97 -4.15
C THR A 113 23.26 -16.10 -4.36
N ASP A 114 23.67 -16.65 -5.51
CA ASP A 114 25.05 -16.64 -5.95
C ASP A 114 25.43 -15.22 -6.36
N LEU A 115 26.43 -14.68 -5.68
CA LEU A 115 26.88 -13.30 -5.85
C LEU A 115 28.09 -13.21 -6.79
N ASP A 116 28.66 -14.34 -7.22
CA ASP A 116 29.78 -14.33 -8.15
C ASP A 116 29.26 -14.22 -9.58
N VAL A 117 29.27 -12.99 -10.09
CA VAL A 117 28.81 -12.65 -11.44
C VAL A 117 30.03 -12.45 -12.32
N LEU A 118 30.28 -13.40 -13.23
CA LEU A 118 31.37 -13.30 -14.22
C LEU A 118 32.76 -13.07 -13.58
N GLY A 119 32.99 -13.64 -12.38
CA GLY A 119 34.24 -13.49 -11.63
C GLY A 119 34.31 -12.25 -10.73
N VAL A 120 33.23 -11.48 -10.61
CA VAL A 120 33.12 -10.34 -9.68
C VAL A 120 32.03 -10.63 -8.65
N THR A 121 32.39 -10.59 -7.36
CA THR A 121 31.41 -10.73 -6.27
C THR A 121 30.64 -9.42 -6.10
N ILE A 122 29.33 -9.46 -6.35
CA ILE A 122 28.45 -8.29 -6.18
C ILE A 122 27.90 -8.20 -4.75
N SER A 123 27.69 -6.98 -4.25
CA SER A 123 27.03 -6.77 -2.96
C SER A 123 25.52 -7.07 -3.07
N PRO A 124 24.91 -7.79 -2.11
CA PRO A 124 23.46 -8.03 -2.07
C PRO A 124 22.62 -6.75 -2.15
N VAL A 125 23.13 -5.64 -1.60
CA VAL A 125 22.42 -4.35 -1.60
C VAL A 125 22.22 -3.81 -3.02
N LEU A 126 23.09 -4.15 -3.97
CA LEU A 126 22.98 -3.69 -5.36
C LEU A 126 21.73 -4.22 -6.07
N TYR A 127 21.12 -5.32 -5.60
CA TYR A 127 19.87 -5.81 -6.16
C TYR A 127 18.72 -4.81 -6.02
N GLN A 128 18.71 -3.98 -4.97
CA GLN A 128 17.69 -2.93 -4.83
C GLN A 128 17.79 -1.87 -5.93
N SER A 129 18.97 -1.69 -6.54
CA SER A 129 19.17 -0.76 -7.66
C SER A 129 18.56 -1.27 -8.98
N VAL A 130 18.20 -2.55 -9.07
CA VAL A 130 17.55 -3.12 -10.27
C VAL A 130 16.20 -2.47 -10.51
N ASN A 131 15.41 -2.21 -9.47
CA ASN A 131 14.10 -1.57 -9.61
C ASN A 131 14.19 -0.16 -10.25
N PRO A 132 14.93 0.82 -9.71
CA PRO A 132 15.03 2.14 -10.33
C PRO A 132 15.67 2.10 -11.73
N ALA A 133 16.63 1.19 -11.96
CA ALA A 133 17.19 1.00 -13.31
C ALA A 133 16.14 0.48 -14.29
N ALA A 134 15.33 -0.51 -13.90
CA ALA A 134 14.23 -1.03 -14.70
C ALA A 134 13.16 0.04 -14.97
N ILE A 135 12.85 0.90 -14.01
CA ILE A 135 11.93 2.04 -14.22
C ILE A 135 12.48 2.97 -15.29
N ILE A 136 13.75 3.39 -15.19
CA ILE A 136 14.37 4.32 -16.16
C ILE A 136 14.32 3.73 -17.59
N LEU A 137 14.59 2.43 -17.73
CA LEU A 137 14.63 1.76 -19.02
C LEU A 137 13.23 1.48 -19.59
N LEU A 138 12.28 1.08 -18.74
CA LEU A 138 10.98 0.56 -19.19
C LEU A 138 9.86 1.59 -19.13
N ALA A 139 9.96 2.64 -18.31
CA ALA A 139 8.92 3.67 -18.23
C ALA A 139 8.61 4.35 -19.57
N PRO A 140 9.60 4.72 -20.42
CA PRO A 140 9.31 5.28 -21.75
C PRO A 140 8.55 4.30 -22.65
N VAL A 141 8.87 3.01 -22.58
CA VAL A 141 8.20 1.95 -23.34
C VAL A 141 6.74 1.81 -22.89
N PHE A 142 6.50 1.82 -21.57
CA PHE A 142 5.15 1.77 -21.01
C PHE A 142 4.34 3.02 -21.35
N ALA A 143 4.95 4.20 -21.28
CA ALA A 143 4.29 5.44 -21.68
C ALA A 143 3.85 5.37 -23.15
N TRP A 144 4.73 4.94 -24.06
CA TRP A 144 4.40 4.73 -25.47
C TRP A 144 3.29 3.68 -25.65
N LEU A 145 3.37 2.56 -24.94
CA LEU A 145 2.39 1.48 -24.99
C LEU A 145 0.99 1.98 -24.59
N TRP A 146 0.89 2.74 -23.50
CA TRP A 146 -0.40 3.28 -23.04
C TRP A 146 -0.96 4.35 -23.97
N VAL A 147 -0.11 5.20 -24.55
CA VAL A 147 -0.55 6.15 -25.60
C VAL A 147 -1.09 5.40 -26.81
N ARG A 148 -0.43 4.33 -27.24
CA ARG A 148 -0.85 3.53 -28.39
C ARG A 148 -2.14 2.75 -28.15
N LEU A 149 -2.36 2.24 -26.94
CA LEU A 149 -3.56 1.47 -26.60
C LEU A 149 -4.76 2.38 -26.24
N GLY A 150 -4.52 3.66 -25.93
CA GLY A 150 -5.55 4.65 -25.63
C GLY A 150 -6.36 4.30 -24.38
N ASP A 151 -7.69 4.31 -24.50
CA ASP A 151 -8.62 4.02 -23.40
C ASP A 151 -8.69 2.52 -23.03
N ARG A 152 -7.97 1.65 -23.74
CA ARG A 152 -7.87 0.22 -23.46
C ARG A 152 -6.46 -0.09 -22.94
N PRO A 153 -6.27 -1.02 -21.99
CA PRO A 153 -7.27 -1.68 -21.16
C PRO A 153 -7.78 -0.76 -20.03
N SER A 154 -8.92 -1.13 -19.43
CA SER A 154 -9.53 -0.36 -18.33
C SER A 154 -8.62 -0.29 -17.10
N THR A 155 -8.83 0.70 -16.23
CA THR A 155 -8.10 0.86 -14.96
C THR A 155 -8.08 -0.43 -14.14
N ALA A 156 -9.22 -1.10 -14.01
CA ALA A 156 -9.33 -2.35 -13.25
C ALA A 156 -8.45 -3.46 -13.84
N VAL A 157 -8.36 -3.57 -15.17
CA VAL A 157 -7.49 -4.55 -15.84
C VAL A 157 -6.02 -4.21 -15.64
N LYS A 158 -5.64 -2.92 -15.67
CA LYS A 158 -4.26 -2.50 -15.38
C LYS A 158 -3.85 -2.83 -13.94
N PHE A 159 -4.77 -2.65 -12.98
CA PHE A 159 -4.56 -3.08 -11.59
C PHE A 159 -4.42 -4.60 -11.47
N ALA A 160 -5.31 -5.36 -12.11
CA ALA A 160 -5.24 -6.82 -12.10
C ALA A 160 -3.93 -7.33 -12.73
N LEU A 161 -3.48 -6.73 -13.83
CA LEU A 161 -2.21 -7.04 -14.46
C LEU A 161 -1.03 -6.72 -13.53
N GLY A 162 -1.04 -5.55 -12.88
CA GLY A 162 0.00 -5.18 -11.92
C GLY A 162 0.10 -6.17 -10.75
N LEU A 163 -1.04 -6.52 -10.15
CA LEU A 163 -1.11 -7.49 -9.06
C LEU A 163 -0.70 -8.90 -9.52
N ALA A 164 -1.13 -9.34 -10.70
CA ALA A 164 -0.75 -10.63 -11.26
C ALA A 164 0.76 -10.72 -11.52
N LEU A 165 1.38 -9.66 -12.03
CA LEU A 165 2.83 -9.58 -12.23
C LEU A 165 3.57 -9.67 -10.90
N ALA A 166 3.14 -8.91 -9.88
CA ALA A 166 3.72 -8.98 -8.54
C ALA A 166 3.60 -10.39 -7.92
N ALA A 167 2.42 -11.02 -8.00
CA ALA A 167 2.24 -12.39 -7.51
C ALA A 167 3.11 -13.39 -8.30
N SER A 168 3.20 -13.23 -9.62
CA SER A 168 4.02 -14.10 -10.47
C SER A 168 5.52 -13.98 -10.17
N SER A 169 6.01 -12.83 -9.72
CA SER A 169 7.42 -12.65 -9.38
C SER A 169 7.81 -13.50 -8.16
N PHE A 170 6.92 -13.60 -7.17
CA PHE A 170 7.11 -14.46 -6.00
C PHE A 170 6.92 -15.94 -6.32
N LEU A 171 5.96 -16.29 -7.18
CA LEU A 171 5.83 -17.67 -7.65
C LEU A 171 7.07 -18.12 -8.43
N PHE A 172 7.61 -17.23 -9.27
CA PHE A 172 8.86 -17.46 -9.99
C PHE A 172 10.03 -17.63 -9.02
N LEU A 173 10.16 -16.76 -8.01
CA LEU A 173 11.20 -16.89 -6.97
C LEU A 173 11.09 -18.24 -6.25
N ALA A 174 9.89 -18.61 -5.77
CA ALA A 174 9.66 -19.88 -5.09
C ALA A 174 10.02 -21.09 -5.97
N GLY A 175 9.68 -21.05 -7.26
CA GLY A 175 10.06 -22.08 -8.22
C GLY A 175 11.59 -22.15 -8.43
N ALA A 176 12.25 -21.00 -8.55
CA ALA A 176 13.70 -20.94 -8.68
C ALA A 176 14.41 -21.48 -7.43
N SER A 177 13.93 -21.14 -6.23
CA SER A 177 14.43 -21.69 -4.96
C SER A 177 14.24 -23.20 -4.89
N ALA A 178 13.09 -23.72 -5.32
CA ALA A 178 12.83 -25.16 -5.32
C ALA A 178 13.77 -25.93 -6.27
N VAL A 179 14.13 -25.34 -7.41
CA VAL A 179 15.11 -25.93 -8.35
C VAL A 179 16.53 -25.85 -7.80
N ALA A 180 16.89 -24.78 -7.09
CA ALA A 180 18.20 -24.63 -6.46
C ALA A 180 18.40 -25.59 -5.27
N GLY A 181 17.32 -26.03 -4.61
CA GLY A 181 17.37 -26.94 -3.47
C GLY A 181 18.10 -26.32 -2.29
N GLU A 182 19.12 -27.00 -1.77
CA GLU A 182 20.02 -26.47 -0.72
C GLU A 182 21.10 -25.52 -1.28
N GLY A 183 21.20 -25.40 -2.60
CA GLY A 183 22.14 -24.52 -3.28
C GLY A 183 21.68 -23.06 -3.35
N ARG A 184 22.59 -22.19 -3.79
CA ARG A 184 22.26 -20.79 -4.07
C ARG A 184 21.63 -20.66 -5.45
N SER A 185 20.59 -19.84 -5.55
CA SER A 185 19.99 -19.46 -6.82
C SER A 185 20.95 -18.61 -7.65
N PRO A 186 20.96 -18.76 -8.99
CA PRO A 186 21.77 -17.92 -9.85
C PRO A 186 21.48 -16.42 -9.70
N TRP A 187 22.50 -15.58 -9.87
CA TRP A 187 22.42 -14.12 -9.73
C TRP A 187 21.28 -13.46 -10.51
N TRP A 188 20.94 -13.99 -11.70
CA TRP A 188 19.94 -13.42 -12.57
C TRP A 188 18.50 -13.63 -12.08
N VAL A 189 18.26 -14.59 -11.18
CA VAL A 189 16.91 -14.92 -10.67
C VAL A 189 16.30 -13.70 -10.00
N LEU A 190 17.04 -13.06 -9.09
CA LEU A 190 16.55 -11.85 -8.44
C LEU A 190 16.37 -10.69 -9.42
N VAL A 191 17.26 -10.53 -10.41
CA VAL A 191 17.10 -9.51 -11.45
C VAL A 191 15.75 -9.65 -12.15
N VAL A 192 15.36 -10.89 -12.51
CA VAL A 192 14.04 -11.17 -13.11
C VAL A 192 12.90 -10.82 -12.15
N VAL A 193 12.99 -11.21 -10.88
CA VAL A 193 11.97 -10.88 -9.87
C VAL A 193 11.75 -9.37 -9.78
N TYR A 194 12.82 -8.59 -9.62
CA TYR A 194 12.75 -7.14 -9.55
C TYR A 194 12.17 -6.52 -10.83
N VAL A 195 12.60 -6.98 -12.01
CA VAL A 195 12.08 -6.49 -13.30
C VAL A 195 10.58 -6.79 -13.44
N VAL A 196 10.13 -8.00 -13.10
CA VAL A 196 8.70 -8.36 -13.16
C VAL A 196 7.87 -7.52 -12.18
N GLN A 197 8.38 -7.26 -10.97
CA GLN A 197 7.72 -6.35 -10.03
C GLN A 197 7.64 -4.92 -10.58
N THR A 198 8.72 -4.40 -11.20
CA THR A 198 8.72 -3.09 -11.84
C THR A 198 7.71 -3.02 -13.00
N LEU A 199 7.58 -4.06 -13.81
CA LEU A 199 6.54 -4.11 -14.85
C LEU A 199 5.13 -3.99 -14.24
N GLY A 200 4.90 -4.65 -13.11
CA GLY A 200 3.66 -4.52 -12.36
C GLY A 200 3.44 -3.11 -11.82
N GLU A 201 4.49 -2.48 -11.30
CA GLU A 201 4.47 -1.10 -10.80
C GLU A 201 4.11 -0.10 -11.90
N LEU A 202 4.69 -0.26 -13.08
CA LEU A 202 4.41 0.58 -14.26
C LEU A 202 2.99 0.40 -14.79
N CYS A 203 2.31 -0.71 -14.46
CA CYS A 203 0.88 -0.90 -14.74
C CYS A 203 0.00 -0.17 -13.73
N LEU A 204 0.38 -0.15 -12.45
CA LEU A 204 -0.48 0.29 -11.34
C LEU A 204 -0.27 1.76 -10.96
N SER A 205 0.97 2.25 -10.92
CA SER A 205 1.33 3.55 -10.36
C SER A 205 0.65 4.74 -11.08
N PRO A 206 0.65 4.86 -12.43
CA PRO A 206 0.04 6.01 -13.10
C PRO A 206 -1.48 6.06 -12.97
N VAL A 207 -2.11 4.88 -13.02
CA VAL A 207 -3.57 4.75 -13.01
C VAL A 207 -4.14 4.77 -11.60
N GLY A 208 -3.37 4.41 -10.59
CA GLY A 208 -3.84 4.37 -9.21
C GLY A 208 -4.06 5.75 -8.61
N LEU A 209 -3.16 6.69 -8.88
CA LEU A 209 -3.33 8.09 -8.49
C LEU A 209 -4.54 8.71 -9.20
N ALA A 210 -4.68 8.46 -10.50
CA ALA A 210 -5.83 8.92 -11.29
C ALA A 210 -7.15 8.31 -10.77
N ALA A 211 -7.20 7.00 -10.51
CA ALA A 211 -8.39 6.33 -9.98
C ALA A 211 -8.80 6.88 -8.62
N THR A 212 -7.84 7.14 -7.74
CA THR A 212 -8.10 7.70 -6.42
C THR A 212 -8.69 9.10 -6.51
N THR A 213 -8.16 9.97 -7.39
CA THR A 213 -8.70 11.32 -7.56
C THR A 213 -10.08 11.34 -8.23
N LEU A 214 -10.34 10.45 -9.20
CA LEU A 214 -11.58 10.39 -9.96
C LEU A 214 -12.74 9.73 -9.19
N LEU A 215 -12.44 8.75 -8.35
CA LEU A 215 -13.45 7.98 -7.62
C LEU A 215 -13.68 8.47 -6.19
N ALA A 216 -12.77 9.27 -5.62
CA ALA A 216 -12.96 9.85 -4.31
C ALA A 216 -14.09 10.90 -4.29
N PRO A 217 -14.92 10.94 -3.23
CA PRO A 217 -15.91 12.00 -3.05
C PRO A 217 -15.26 13.38 -2.98
N ARG A 218 -15.92 14.42 -3.48
CA ARG A 218 -15.34 15.78 -3.57
C ARG A 218 -14.88 16.33 -2.21
N ALA A 219 -15.66 16.06 -1.16
CA ALA A 219 -15.38 16.46 0.22
C ALA A 219 -14.20 15.72 0.86
N PHE A 220 -13.75 14.61 0.27
CA PHE A 220 -12.75 13.69 0.82
C PHE A 220 -11.51 13.52 -0.07
N ARG A 221 -11.37 14.29 -1.16
CA ARG A 221 -10.25 14.14 -2.11
C ARG A 221 -8.86 14.18 -1.47
N GLY A 222 -8.61 15.11 -0.54
CA GLY A 222 -7.33 15.17 0.18
C GLY A 222 -7.09 13.96 1.08
N GLN A 223 -8.14 13.49 1.76
CA GLN A 223 -8.08 12.29 2.61
C GLN A 223 -7.92 11.01 1.79
N ALA A 224 -8.48 10.95 0.58
CA ALA A 224 -8.30 9.82 -0.33
C ALA A 224 -6.87 9.72 -0.88
N MET A 225 -6.21 10.86 -1.12
CA MET A 225 -4.78 10.87 -1.45
C MET A 225 -3.92 10.38 -0.27
N ALA A 226 -4.22 10.83 0.95
CA ALA A 226 -3.54 10.31 2.15
C ALA A 226 -3.77 8.80 2.31
N LEU A 227 -4.99 8.34 2.03
CA LEU A 227 -5.35 6.92 2.03
C LEU A 227 -4.55 6.12 1.00
N TRP A 228 -4.37 6.64 -0.21
CA TRP A 228 -3.54 6.01 -1.25
C TRP A 228 -2.09 5.79 -0.78
N PHE A 229 -1.48 6.81 -0.15
CA PHE A 229 -0.13 6.67 0.41
C PHE A 229 -0.09 5.75 1.63
N LEU A 230 -1.12 5.75 2.49
CA LEU A 230 -1.24 4.81 3.61
C LEU A 230 -1.33 3.36 3.13
N GLY A 231 -2.00 3.11 1.99
CA GLY A 231 -2.04 1.78 1.38
C GLY A 231 -0.66 1.23 1.00
N ARG A 232 0.32 2.11 0.72
CA ARG A 232 1.72 1.72 0.53
C ARG A 232 2.44 1.43 1.85
N ALA A 233 2.13 2.17 2.91
CA ALA A 233 2.83 2.07 4.19
C ALA A 233 2.34 0.91 5.08
N ALA A 234 1.06 0.52 4.97
CA ALA A 234 0.45 -0.50 5.84
C ALA A 234 1.11 -1.89 5.82
N PRO A 235 1.59 -2.40 4.67
CA PRO A 235 2.23 -3.71 4.65
C PRO A 235 3.76 -3.71 4.81
N ALA A 236 4.40 -2.55 4.99
CA ALA A 236 5.87 -2.45 5.00
C ALA A 236 6.55 -2.90 6.30
N GLN A 237 5.81 -3.45 7.28
CA GLN A 237 6.30 -3.62 8.67
C GLN A 237 6.05 -4.99 9.32
N THR A 238 5.63 -6.01 8.55
CA THR A 238 5.61 -7.41 9.02
C THR A 238 6.72 -8.20 8.35
#